data_AF-A0A926ZQI2-F1
#
_entry.id   AF-A0A926ZQI2-F1
#
_cell.length_a   1.000
_cell.length_b   1.000
_cell.length_c   1.000
_cell.angle_alpha   90.00
_cell.angle_beta   90.00
_cell.angle_gamma   90.00
#
_symmetry.space_group_name_H-M   'P 1'
#
loop_
_entity.id
_entity.type
_entity.pdbx_description
1 polymer ?
#
loop_
_entity_poly.entity_id
_entity_poly.type
_entity_poly.pdbx_seq_one_letter_code
_entity_poly.pdbx_strand_id
1 'polypeptide(L)'
;MINIYIRKREIFISSTLTPVALSNRNKFRQQVIEAIDKEIINNHYTKNVNIRVNEFTLRRIIEKYSEQAVYRPIDDMRYYFQYSKRAFIEPGYPPLFYPAVVDRKRAANISAVSAIGEGVSGLVLQQMYGCRKLVRPYKDGVDIVMTNGRETYLIEAKGSATPQEEDFLNKLDNEYLLQMVCETLSSAGIDSRRLKGFLIGVHLKDELNYTCYITEIKIY
;
A
#
# COMPACT_ATOMS: atom_id res chain seq x y z
N MET A 1 -10.28 -13.70 -12.13
CA MET A 1 -9.14 -13.92 -11.21
C MET A 1 -8.25 -12.70 -11.29
N ILE A 2 -7.82 -12.16 -10.15
CA ILE A 2 -6.92 -11.00 -10.07
C ILE A 2 -5.51 -11.51 -9.76
N ASN A 3 -4.52 -11.02 -10.51
CA ASN A 3 -3.10 -11.31 -10.32
C ASN A 3 -2.45 -10.17 -9.51
N ILE A 4 -1.72 -10.52 -8.45
CA ILE A 4 -0.99 -9.59 -7.59
C ILE A 4 0.50 -9.97 -7.65
N TYR A 5 1.29 -9.14 -8.31
CA TYR A 5 2.73 -9.31 -8.43
C TYR A 5 3.43 -8.63 -7.26
N ILE A 6 4.15 -9.40 -6.44
CA ILE A 6 4.81 -8.88 -5.25
C ILE A 6 6.27 -8.57 -5.55
N ARG A 7 6.66 -7.34 -5.21
CA ARG A 7 8.05 -6.90 -5.16
C ARG A 7 8.38 -6.46 -3.74
N LYS A 8 9.51 -6.91 -3.20
CA LYS A 8 9.92 -6.63 -1.83
C LYS A 8 11.33 -6.06 -1.77
N ARG A 9 11.56 -5.15 -0.85
CA ARG A 9 12.87 -4.80 -0.32
C ARG A 9 12.84 -4.79 1.20
N GLU A 10 14.02 -4.87 1.80
CA GLU A 10 14.22 -4.74 3.23
C GLU A 10 15.13 -3.55 3.48
N ILE A 11 14.86 -2.77 4.51
CA ILE A 11 15.74 -1.71 4.98
C ILE A 11 16.02 -1.90 6.47
N PHE A 12 17.27 -1.65 6.86
CA PHE A 12 17.73 -1.81 8.22
C PHE A 12 18.02 -0.45 8.84
N ILE A 13 17.29 -0.11 9.90
CA ILE A 13 17.41 1.19 10.57
C ILE A 13 17.91 0.98 11.99
N SER A 14 18.98 1.70 12.34
CA SER A 14 19.59 1.61 13.67
C SER A 14 18.65 2.15 14.76
N SER A 15 18.47 1.38 15.83
CA SER A 15 17.72 1.79 17.03
C SER A 15 18.29 3.04 17.70
N THR A 16 19.57 3.38 17.46
CA THR A 16 20.18 4.64 17.93
C THR A 16 19.49 5.89 17.39
N LEU A 17 18.72 5.78 16.30
CA LEU A 17 17.95 6.87 15.71
C LEU A 17 16.59 7.08 16.39
N THR A 18 16.22 6.28 17.40
CA THR A 18 14.95 6.44 18.12
C THR A 18 14.75 7.83 18.75
N PRO A 19 15.73 8.42 19.48
CA PRO A 19 15.57 9.77 20.03
C PRO A 19 15.46 10.86 18.96
N VAL A 20 16.03 10.58 17.78
CA VAL A 20 16.07 11.47 16.62
C VAL A 20 14.71 11.47 15.92
N ALA A 21 14.09 10.30 15.76
CA ALA A 21 12.76 10.13 15.16
C ALA A 21 11.63 10.80 15.96
N LEU A 22 11.78 10.88 17.29
CA LEU A 22 10.85 11.57 18.19
C LEU A 22 11.03 13.11 18.18
N SER A 23 12.05 13.63 17.51
CA SER A 23 12.39 15.05 17.55
C SER A 23 11.86 15.82 16.34
N ASN A 24 11.19 16.94 16.58
CA ASN A 24 10.71 17.84 15.52
C ASN A 24 11.81 18.74 14.90
N ARG A 25 13.08 18.57 15.29
CA ARG A 25 14.15 19.44 14.76
C ARG A 25 14.60 18.95 13.39
N ASN A 26 14.65 19.85 12.41
CA ASN A 26 15.04 19.56 11.02
C ASN A 26 16.37 18.80 10.89
N LYS A 27 17.37 19.15 11.72
CA LYS A 27 18.68 18.47 11.72
C LYS A 27 18.58 16.98 12.05
N PHE A 28 17.67 16.59 12.94
CA PHE A 28 17.46 15.20 13.34
C PHE A 28 16.68 14.44 12.27
N ARG A 29 15.65 15.06 11.68
CA ARG A 29 14.95 14.50 10.52
C ARG A 29 15.91 14.19 9.36
N GLN A 30 16.89 15.06 9.11
CA GLN A 30 17.88 14.86 8.06
C GLN A 30 18.73 13.60 8.27
N GLN A 31 19.10 13.28 9.51
CA GLN A 31 19.87 12.07 9.82
C GLN A 31 19.08 10.79 9.51
N VAL A 32 17.77 10.81 9.75
CA VAL A 32 16.89 9.67 9.41
C VAL A 32 16.77 9.54 7.89
N ILE A 33 16.62 10.65 7.17
CA ILE A 33 16.59 10.66 5.70
C ILE A 33 17.88 10.09 5.12
N GLU A 34 19.04 10.55 5.59
CA GLU A 34 20.34 10.05 5.13
C GLU A 34 20.50 8.53 5.36
N ALA A 35 20.00 8.02 6.49
CA ALA A 35 20.00 6.58 6.78
C ALA A 35 19.07 5.82 5.83
N ILE A 36 17.87 6.36 5.55
CA ILE A 36 16.91 5.78 4.59
C ILE A 36 17.52 5.75 3.18
N ASP A 37 18.08 6.85 2.71
CA ASP A 37 18.64 6.98 1.36
C ASP A 37 19.75 5.95 1.13
N LYS A 38 20.64 5.78 2.12
CA LYS A 38 21.69 4.76 2.09
C LYS A 38 21.12 3.35 1.93
N GLU A 39 20.04 3.04 2.65
CA GLU A 39 19.41 1.72 2.57
C GLU A 39 18.69 1.50 1.25
N ILE A 40 18.01 2.51 0.68
CA ILE A 40 17.31 2.40 -0.61
C ILE A 40 18.28 2.17 -1.76
N ILE A 41 19.44 2.85 -1.74
CA ILE A 41 20.49 2.69 -2.77
C ILE A 41 21.01 1.26 -2.79
N ASN A 42 21.15 0.62 -1.62
CA ASN A 42 21.69 -0.73 -1.51
C ASN A 42 20.63 -1.83 -1.65
N ASN A 43 19.37 -1.53 -1.35
CA ASN A 43 18.29 -2.52 -1.28
C ASN A 43 17.16 -2.19 -2.27
N HIS A 44 17.24 -2.76 -3.47
CA HIS A 44 16.22 -2.60 -4.49
C HIS A 44 15.06 -3.59 -4.34
N TYR A 45 13.90 -3.22 -4.90
CA TYR A 45 12.75 -4.10 -4.99
C TYR A 45 13.05 -5.32 -5.86
N THR A 46 13.04 -6.50 -5.23
CA THR A 46 13.20 -7.79 -5.91
C THR A 46 11.85 -8.43 -6.13
N LYS A 47 11.68 -9.12 -7.27
CA LYS A 47 10.44 -9.85 -7.57
C LYS A 47 10.42 -11.12 -6.75
N ASN A 48 9.37 -11.27 -5.93
CA ASN A 48 9.25 -12.41 -5.03
C ASN A 48 8.27 -13.46 -5.56
N VAL A 49 6.99 -13.12 -5.60
CA VAL A 49 5.89 -14.08 -5.76
C VAL A 49 4.74 -13.45 -6.54
N ASN A 50 3.94 -14.29 -7.20
CA ASN A 50 2.66 -13.89 -7.76
C ASN A 50 1.53 -14.58 -6.99
N ILE A 51 0.57 -13.80 -6.50
CA ILE A 51 -0.65 -14.32 -5.87
C ILE A 51 -1.81 -14.18 -6.85
N ARG A 52 -2.58 -15.25 -7.01
CA ARG A 52 -3.85 -15.21 -7.73
C ARG A 52 -5.00 -15.30 -6.76
N VAL A 53 -5.90 -14.32 -6.81
CA VAL A 53 -7.05 -14.26 -5.90
C VAL A 53 -8.36 -14.19 -6.69
N ASN A 54 -9.37 -14.88 -6.19
CA ASN A 54 -10.73 -14.73 -6.71
C ASN A 54 -11.27 -13.36 -6.29
N GLU A 55 -11.99 -12.70 -7.19
CA GLU A 55 -12.56 -11.38 -6.94
C GLU A 55 -13.51 -11.35 -5.72
N PHE A 56 -14.33 -12.39 -5.54
CA PHE A 56 -15.20 -12.52 -4.37
C PHE A 56 -14.39 -12.54 -3.07
N THR A 57 -13.30 -13.30 -3.05
CA THR A 57 -12.38 -13.32 -1.90
C THR A 57 -11.78 -11.94 -1.68
N LEU A 58 -11.32 -11.26 -2.73
CA LEU A 58 -10.74 -9.93 -2.60
C LEU A 58 -11.77 -8.92 -2.06
N ARG A 59 -13.04 -8.97 -2.48
CA ARG A 59 -14.10 -8.11 -1.91
C ARG A 59 -14.24 -8.30 -0.41
N ARG A 60 -14.29 -9.55 0.07
CA ARG A 60 -14.36 -9.85 1.51
C ARG A 60 -13.13 -9.38 2.28
N ILE A 61 -11.96 -9.48 1.66
CA ILE A 61 -10.72 -8.96 2.25
C ILE A 61 -10.76 -7.44 2.33
N ILE A 62 -11.21 -6.74 1.28
CA ILE A 62 -11.35 -5.29 1.29
C ILE A 62 -12.31 -4.86 2.41
N GLU A 63 -13.48 -5.52 2.52
CA GLU A 63 -14.42 -5.27 3.63
C GLU A 63 -13.78 -5.46 5.02
N LYS A 64 -12.92 -6.47 5.16
CA LYS A 64 -12.24 -6.76 6.42
C LYS A 64 -11.14 -5.75 6.75
N TYR A 65 -10.39 -5.30 5.75
CA TYR A 65 -9.16 -4.54 5.97
C TYR A 65 -9.29 -3.07 5.68
N SER A 66 -10.25 -2.60 4.89
CA SER A 66 -10.34 -1.18 4.55
C SER A 66 -10.91 -0.33 5.68
N GLU A 67 -10.44 0.91 5.79
CA GLU A 67 -10.98 1.89 6.75
C GLU A 67 -12.29 2.46 6.23
N GLN A 68 -12.34 2.72 4.93
CA GLN A 68 -13.43 3.40 4.29
C GLN A 68 -14.53 2.40 3.92
N ALA A 69 -15.77 2.72 4.28
CA ALA A 69 -16.93 2.03 3.75
C ALA A 69 -17.12 2.42 2.27
N VAL A 70 -16.43 1.72 1.36
CA VAL A 70 -16.54 1.96 -0.08
C VAL A 70 -17.52 0.98 -0.70
N TYR A 71 -18.52 1.51 -1.40
CA TYR A 71 -19.48 0.69 -2.12
C TYR A 71 -18.86 0.16 -3.41
N ARG A 72 -18.72 -1.16 -3.52
CA ARG A 72 -18.27 -1.89 -4.74
C ARG A 72 -16.96 -1.36 -5.38
N PRO A 73 -15.84 -1.24 -4.63
CA PRO A 73 -14.62 -0.59 -5.10
C PRO A 73 -13.99 -1.27 -6.34
N ILE A 74 -14.12 -2.59 -6.48
CA ILE A 74 -13.62 -3.31 -7.67
C ILE A 74 -14.42 -2.95 -8.93
N ASP A 75 -15.73 -2.80 -8.81
CA ASP A 75 -16.58 -2.45 -9.96
C ASP A 75 -16.33 -1.01 -10.41
N ASP A 76 -16.16 -0.10 -9.45
CA ASP A 76 -15.76 1.29 -9.71
C ASP A 76 -14.44 1.36 -10.50
N MET A 77 -13.43 0.60 -10.06
CA MET A 77 -12.14 0.58 -10.75
C MET A 77 -12.20 -0.12 -12.10
N ARG A 78 -13.00 -1.18 -12.25
CA ARG A 78 -13.28 -1.81 -13.54
C ARG A 78 -13.86 -0.79 -14.53
N TYR A 79 -14.87 -0.04 -14.10
CA TYR A 79 -15.47 1.01 -14.91
C TYR A 79 -14.43 2.08 -15.30
N TYR A 80 -13.60 2.51 -14.34
CA TYR A 80 -12.52 3.46 -14.60
C TYR A 80 -11.56 2.96 -15.69
N PHE A 81 -11.11 1.70 -15.62
CA PHE A 81 -10.20 1.12 -16.61
C PHE A 81 -10.84 0.89 -17.98
N GLN A 82 -12.13 0.57 -18.03
CA GLN A 82 -12.85 0.47 -19.31
C GLN A 82 -12.96 1.85 -19.98
N TYR A 83 -13.32 2.87 -19.19
CA TYR A 83 -13.41 4.24 -19.65
C TYR A 83 -12.05 4.77 -20.14
N SER A 84 -10.95 4.50 -19.41
CA SER A 84 -9.61 4.96 -19.81
C SER A 84 -9.12 4.32 -21.12
N LYS A 85 -9.61 3.11 -21.44
CA LYS A 85 -9.37 2.42 -22.72
C LYS A 85 -10.28 2.90 -23.86
N ARG A 86 -11.14 3.90 -23.63
CA ARG A 86 -12.13 4.43 -24.59
C ARG A 86 -13.15 3.36 -25.05
N ALA A 87 -13.35 2.31 -24.26
CA ALA A 87 -14.37 1.30 -24.50
C ALA A 87 -15.62 1.65 -23.69
N PHE A 88 -16.77 1.82 -24.33
CA PHE A 88 -18.03 2.05 -23.62
C PHE A 88 -19.22 1.31 -24.23
N ILE A 89 -20.00 0.67 -23.35
CA ILE A 89 -21.43 0.35 -23.50
C ILE A 89 -22.05 0.51 -22.10
N GLU A 90 -23.05 1.38 -21.94
CA GLU A 90 -23.80 1.52 -20.69
C GLU A 90 -24.82 0.36 -20.54
N PRO A 91 -24.96 -0.29 -19.38
CA PRO A 91 -26.02 -1.25 -19.15
C PRO A 91 -27.33 -0.51 -18.83
N GLY A 92 -28.11 -0.20 -19.86
CA GLY A 92 -29.42 0.42 -19.69
C GLY A 92 -30.19 0.67 -20.98
N TYR A 93 -29.49 0.80 -22.12
CA TYR A 93 -30.11 1.02 -23.43
C TYR A 93 -29.43 0.16 -24.52
N PRO A 94 -30.16 -0.71 -25.23
CA PRO A 94 -29.66 -1.36 -26.46
C PRO A 94 -29.81 -0.39 -27.67
N PRO A 95 -29.10 -0.54 -28.80
CA PRO A 95 -27.73 -0.96 -29.08
C PRO A 95 -26.96 0.24 -29.70
N LEU A 96 -26.70 1.30 -28.95
CA LEU A 96 -25.96 2.46 -29.46
C LEU A 96 -24.57 2.49 -28.82
N PHE A 97 -23.54 2.23 -29.62
CA PHE A 97 -22.16 2.43 -29.23
C PHE A 97 -21.92 3.94 -29.12
N TYR A 98 -21.74 4.42 -27.89
CA TYR A 98 -21.33 5.81 -27.66
C TYR A 98 -19.81 5.81 -27.47
N PRO A 99 -19.03 6.40 -28.39
CA PRO A 99 -17.61 6.62 -28.14
C PRO A 99 -17.47 7.52 -26.91
N ALA A 100 -16.49 7.23 -26.06
CA ALA A 100 -16.17 8.10 -24.94
C ALA A 100 -15.93 9.53 -25.46
N VAL A 101 -16.65 10.51 -24.91
CA VAL A 101 -16.45 11.92 -25.28
C VAL A 101 -15.04 12.30 -24.85
N VAL A 102 -14.19 12.57 -25.84
CA VAL A 102 -12.71 12.61 -25.76
C VAL A 102 -12.18 13.58 -24.68
N ASP A 103 -12.99 14.56 -24.26
CA ASP A 103 -12.52 15.69 -23.47
C ASP A 103 -12.63 15.54 -21.94
N ARG A 104 -13.34 14.53 -21.41
CA ARG A 104 -13.45 14.36 -19.95
C ARG A 104 -12.48 13.29 -19.46
N LYS A 105 -11.26 13.71 -19.06
CA LYS A 105 -10.36 12.90 -18.23
C LYS A 105 -11.06 12.61 -16.89
N ARG A 106 -11.64 11.42 -16.76
CA ARG A 106 -12.24 10.98 -15.49
C ARG A 106 -11.11 10.58 -14.55
N ALA A 107 -11.09 11.16 -13.35
CA ALA A 107 -10.16 10.76 -12.31
C ALA A 107 -10.59 9.41 -11.70
N ALA A 108 -9.63 8.61 -11.23
CA ALA A 108 -9.93 7.41 -10.46
C ALA A 108 -10.61 7.78 -9.14
N ASN A 109 -11.52 6.93 -8.67
CA ASN A 109 -12.09 7.08 -7.34
C ASN A 109 -11.02 6.76 -6.29
N ILE A 110 -10.47 7.81 -5.66
CA ILE A 110 -9.35 7.68 -4.70
C ILE A 110 -9.74 6.75 -3.55
N SER A 111 -10.97 6.83 -3.04
CA SER A 111 -11.45 5.95 -1.98
C SER A 111 -11.46 4.48 -2.40
N ALA A 112 -11.90 4.18 -3.62
CA ALA A 112 -11.89 2.81 -4.15
C ALA A 112 -10.45 2.29 -4.33
N VAL A 113 -9.55 3.12 -4.84
CA VAL A 113 -8.12 2.79 -4.99
C VAL A 113 -7.49 2.51 -3.63
N SER A 114 -7.71 3.38 -2.64
CA SER A 114 -7.19 3.20 -1.28
C SER A 114 -7.75 1.93 -0.63
N ALA A 115 -9.06 1.68 -0.71
CA ALA A 115 -9.67 0.49 -0.14
C ALA A 115 -9.14 -0.82 -0.76
N ILE A 116 -8.92 -0.84 -2.07
CA ILE A 116 -8.27 -1.98 -2.74
C ILE A 116 -6.82 -2.11 -2.25
N GLY A 117 -6.08 -1.01 -2.13
CA GLY A 117 -4.71 -1.00 -1.63
C GLY A 117 -4.58 -1.59 -0.22
N GLU A 118 -5.44 -1.17 0.70
CA GLU A 118 -5.50 -1.71 2.07
C GLU A 118 -5.87 -3.20 2.08
N GLY A 119 -6.89 -3.58 1.30
CA GLY A 119 -7.32 -4.97 1.17
C GLY A 119 -6.20 -5.88 0.63
N VAL A 120 -5.55 -5.48 -0.45
CA VAL A 120 -4.43 -6.22 -1.05
C VAL A 120 -3.27 -6.32 -0.06
N SER A 121 -2.95 -5.24 0.64
CA SER A 121 -1.90 -5.23 1.68
C SER A 121 -2.17 -6.26 2.78
N GLY A 122 -3.40 -6.26 3.32
CA GLY A 122 -3.82 -7.24 4.32
C GLY A 122 -3.78 -8.69 3.83
N LEU A 123 -4.20 -8.93 2.58
CA LEU A 123 -4.12 -10.26 1.95
C LEU A 123 -2.68 -10.74 1.80
N VAL A 124 -1.81 -9.89 1.23
CA VAL A 124 -0.42 -10.23 0.94
C VAL A 124 0.33 -10.54 2.23
N LEU A 125 0.14 -9.72 3.28
CA LEU A 125 0.76 -9.99 4.57
C LEU A 125 0.23 -11.25 5.25
N GLN A 126 -1.07 -11.51 5.16
CA GLN A 126 -1.65 -12.73 5.68
C GLN A 126 -1.05 -13.98 4.99
N GLN A 127 -0.84 -13.93 3.67
CA GLN A 127 -0.29 -15.05 2.92
C GLN A 127 1.22 -15.21 3.10
N MET A 128 1.99 -14.13 3.05
CA MET A 128 3.45 -14.20 3.09
C MET A 128 4.03 -14.36 4.50
N TYR A 129 3.39 -13.73 5.49
CA TYR A 129 3.93 -13.64 6.85
C TYR A 129 3.04 -14.35 7.89
N GLY A 130 1.94 -14.97 7.46
CA GLY A 130 0.98 -15.63 8.36
C GLY A 130 0.27 -14.66 9.29
N CYS A 131 0.18 -13.38 8.89
CA CYS A 131 -0.33 -12.31 9.75
C CYS A 131 -1.84 -12.39 9.97
N ARG A 132 -2.26 -12.00 11.17
CA ARG A 132 -3.65 -11.75 11.54
C ARG A 132 -3.81 -10.30 11.99
N LYS A 133 -4.89 -9.66 11.55
CA LYS A 133 -5.26 -8.30 11.98
C LYS A 133 -5.49 -8.29 13.49
N LEU A 134 -4.81 -7.39 14.19
CA LEU A 134 -5.08 -7.10 15.60
C LEU A 134 -6.05 -5.93 15.72
N VAL A 135 -5.67 -4.79 15.14
CA VAL A 135 -6.45 -3.55 15.25
C VAL A 135 -6.21 -2.69 14.01
N ARG A 136 -7.17 -1.81 13.72
CA ARG A 136 -6.97 -0.64 12.87
C ARG A 136 -6.96 0.59 13.77
N PRO A 137 -5.82 1.26 13.98
CA PRO A 137 -5.78 2.55 14.65
C PRO A 137 -6.72 3.55 13.98
N TYR A 138 -7.25 4.50 14.76
CA TYR A 138 -8.16 5.54 14.28
C TYR A 138 -7.42 6.87 14.22
N LYS A 139 -7.55 7.59 13.10
CA LYS A 139 -6.89 8.88 12.81
C LYS A 139 -5.37 8.79 12.69
N ASP A 140 -4.64 9.08 13.77
CA ASP A 140 -3.21 9.33 13.72
C ASP A 140 -2.43 8.04 14.02
N GLY A 141 -1.70 7.55 13.01
CA GLY A 141 -0.83 6.39 13.06
C GLY A 141 -1.02 5.47 11.85
N VAL A 142 -0.35 4.32 11.88
CA VAL A 142 -0.43 3.34 10.79
C VAL A 142 -1.84 2.86 10.49
N ASP A 143 -2.09 2.55 9.22
CA ASP A 143 -3.38 2.03 8.75
C ASP A 143 -3.81 0.75 9.50
N ILE A 144 -2.91 -0.22 9.68
CA ILE A 144 -3.21 -1.54 10.24
C ILE A 144 -2.10 -2.00 11.19
N VAL A 145 -2.48 -2.65 12.29
CA VAL A 145 -1.57 -3.43 13.13
C VAL A 145 -1.90 -4.91 13.01
N MET A 146 -0.89 -5.74 12.72
CA MET A 146 -1.03 -7.20 12.60
C MET A 146 -0.01 -7.94 13.46
N THR A 147 -0.22 -9.24 13.65
CA THR A 147 0.76 -10.14 14.27
C THR A 147 0.76 -11.51 13.62
N ASN A 148 1.89 -12.19 13.66
CA ASN A 148 1.99 -13.63 13.39
C ASN A 148 2.10 -14.48 14.67
N GLY A 149 1.88 -13.88 15.84
CA GLY A 149 2.02 -14.52 17.15
C GLY A 149 3.42 -14.41 17.77
N ARG A 150 4.44 -14.02 17.00
CA ARG A 150 5.82 -13.81 17.49
C ARG A 150 6.26 -12.36 17.40
N GLU A 151 5.83 -11.68 16.34
CA GLU A 151 6.19 -10.30 16.05
C GLU A 151 4.92 -9.46 15.88
N THR A 152 5.03 -8.17 16.18
CA THR A 152 4.01 -7.16 15.89
C THR A 152 4.43 -6.38 14.65
N TYR A 153 3.47 -6.12 13.77
CA TYR A 153 3.68 -5.45 12.51
C TYR A 153 2.85 -4.18 12.45
N LEU A 154 3.52 -3.06 12.23
CA LEU A 154 2.90 -1.78 11.91
C LEU A 154 2.86 -1.64 10.40
N ILE A 155 1.70 -1.34 9.83
CA ILE A 155 1.52 -1.40 8.37
C ILE A 155 0.84 -0.13 7.88
N GLU A 156 1.56 0.56 7.00
CA GLU A 156 1.06 1.68 6.20
C GLU A 156 0.80 1.19 4.78
N ALA A 157 -0.42 1.39 4.28
CA ALA A 157 -0.88 0.91 2.98
C ALA A 157 -1.28 2.08 2.07
N LYS A 158 -0.70 2.13 0.87
CA LYS A 158 -1.01 3.14 -0.15
C LYS A 158 -1.51 2.48 -1.41
N GLY A 159 -2.64 2.95 -1.94
CA GLY A 159 -3.16 2.54 -3.24
C GLY A 159 -2.89 3.61 -4.30
N SER A 160 -2.60 3.20 -5.54
CA SER A 160 -2.52 4.11 -6.67
C SER A 160 -3.02 3.47 -7.97
N ALA A 161 -3.69 4.26 -8.80
CA ALA A 161 -4.08 3.91 -10.17
C ALA A 161 -3.45 4.88 -11.19
N THR A 162 -2.35 5.55 -10.82
CA THR A 162 -1.62 6.44 -11.74
C THR A 162 -1.10 5.66 -12.96
N PRO A 163 -1.08 6.23 -14.18
CA PRO A 163 -0.52 5.56 -15.34
C PRO A 163 0.98 5.26 -15.22
N GLN A 164 1.73 6.12 -14.53
CA GLN A 164 3.18 6.02 -14.39
C GLN A 164 3.55 5.38 -13.04
N GLU A 165 3.94 4.09 -13.09
CA GLU A 165 4.33 3.31 -11.91
C GLU A 165 5.51 3.96 -11.14
N GLU A 166 6.42 4.63 -11.86
CA GLU A 166 7.58 5.34 -11.29
C GLU A 166 7.18 6.52 -10.40
N ASP A 167 6.17 7.30 -10.77
CA ASP A 167 5.65 8.39 -9.93
C ASP A 167 5.16 7.87 -8.59
N PHE A 168 4.53 6.69 -8.59
CA PHE A 168 4.05 6.08 -7.36
C PHE A 168 5.21 5.58 -6.49
N LEU A 169 6.23 4.96 -7.09
CA LEU A 169 7.43 4.54 -6.37
C LEU A 169 8.17 5.73 -5.76
N ASN A 170 8.29 6.82 -6.51
CA ASN A 170 8.90 8.06 -6.02
C ASN A 170 8.14 8.63 -4.81
N LYS A 171 6.81 8.56 -4.79
CA LYS A 171 6.01 8.96 -3.62
C LYS A 171 6.21 8.03 -2.43
N LEU A 172 6.24 6.71 -2.66
CA LEU A 172 6.54 5.74 -1.60
C LEU A 172 7.87 6.06 -0.91
N ASP A 173 8.90 6.34 -1.70
CA ASP A 173 10.26 6.54 -1.18
C ASP A 173 10.43 7.93 -0.53
N ASN A 174 9.91 8.98 -1.16
CA ASN A 174 10.18 10.36 -0.71
C ASN A 174 9.14 10.92 0.27
N GLU A 175 7.89 10.47 0.22
CA GLU A 175 6.82 11.02 1.05
C GLU A 175 6.48 10.09 2.23
N TYR A 176 6.23 8.81 1.94
CA TYR A 176 5.63 7.90 2.93
C TYR A 176 6.66 7.12 3.76
N LEU A 177 7.81 6.80 3.19
CA LEU A 177 8.79 5.96 3.87
C LEU A 177 9.38 6.61 5.12
N LEU A 178 9.68 7.91 5.07
CA LEU A 178 10.18 8.63 6.23
C LEU A 178 9.18 8.61 7.38
N GLN A 179 7.90 8.84 7.08
CA GLN A 179 6.83 8.76 8.09
C GLN A 179 6.79 7.36 8.71
N MET A 180 6.75 6.33 7.87
CA MET A 180 6.69 4.94 8.35
C MET A 180 7.91 4.55 9.20
N VAL A 181 9.12 4.97 8.81
CA VAL A 181 10.35 4.72 9.59
C VAL A 181 10.28 5.42 10.94
N CYS A 182 9.85 6.68 10.99
CA CYS A 182 9.70 7.41 12.24
C CYS A 182 8.66 6.77 13.17
N GLU A 183 7.53 6.33 12.64
CA GLU A 183 6.50 5.63 13.43
C GLU A 183 7.01 4.27 13.96
N THR A 184 7.75 3.54 13.14
CA THR A 184 8.35 2.25 13.53
C THR A 184 9.39 2.46 14.64
N LEU A 185 10.29 3.43 14.49
CA LEU A 185 11.31 3.76 15.49
C LEU A 185 10.68 4.19 16.81
N SER A 186 9.71 5.11 16.74
CA SER A 186 9.00 5.62 17.93
C SER A 186 8.32 4.49 18.69
N SER A 187 7.68 3.57 17.97
CA SER A 187 6.99 2.43 18.57
C SER A 187 7.97 1.43 19.18
N ALA A 188 9.08 1.13 18.51
CA ALA A 188 10.12 0.24 19.04
C ALA A 188 10.86 0.83 20.25
N GLY A 189 10.92 2.16 20.37
CA GLY A 189 11.46 2.83 21.55
C GLY A 189 10.61 2.67 22.82
N ILE A 190 9.31 2.43 22.64
CA ILE A 190 8.33 2.30 23.74
C ILE A 190 8.06 0.82 24.04
N ASP A 191 7.99 -0.02 23.00
CA ASP A 191 7.62 -1.43 23.10
C ASP A 191 8.84 -2.34 22.97
N SER A 192 9.06 -3.18 24.00
CA SER A 192 10.15 -4.16 24.02
C SER A 192 9.89 -5.41 23.16
N ARG A 193 8.68 -5.56 22.62
CA ARG A 193 8.33 -6.67 21.71
C ARG A 193 9.04 -6.50 20.37
N ARG A 194 9.26 -7.62 19.67
CA ARG A 194 9.79 -7.60 18.30
C ARG A 194 8.79 -6.92 17.37
N LEU A 195 9.14 -5.73 16.92
CA LEU A 195 8.31 -4.88 16.08
C LEU A 195 8.98 -4.67 14.73
N LYS A 196 8.18 -4.72 13.65
CA LYS A 196 8.62 -4.33 12.30
C LYS A 196 7.62 -3.39 11.66
N GLY A 197 8.14 -2.51 10.83
CA GLY A 197 7.34 -1.63 9.99
C GLY A 197 7.17 -2.21 8.59
N PHE A 198 6.01 -1.99 7.99
CA PHE A 198 5.75 -2.29 6.59
C PHE A 198 5.15 -1.05 5.92
N LEU A 199 5.85 -0.52 4.92
CA LEU A 199 5.23 0.37 3.93
C LEU A 199 4.85 -0.47 2.73
N ILE A 200 3.56 -0.54 2.41
CA ILE A 200 3.02 -1.32 1.30
C ILE A 200 2.35 -0.41 0.29
N GLY A 201 2.89 -0.40 -0.93
CA GLY A 201 2.29 0.30 -2.06
C GLY A 201 1.62 -0.66 -3.02
N VAL A 202 0.37 -0.41 -3.38
CA VAL A 202 -0.39 -1.23 -4.34
C VAL A 202 -0.72 -0.39 -5.57
N HIS A 203 -0.12 -0.74 -6.70
CA HIS A 203 -0.36 -0.11 -7.99
C HIS A 203 -1.36 -0.95 -8.81
N LEU A 204 -2.47 -0.33 -9.19
CA LEU A 204 -3.52 -0.92 -10.01
C LEU A 204 -3.23 -0.62 -11.48
N LYS A 205 -2.59 -1.54 -12.19
CA LYS A 205 -2.24 -1.36 -13.61
C LYS A 205 -3.46 -1.46 -14.51
N ASP A 206 -4.31 -2.44 -14.25
CA ASP A 206 -5.59 -2.65 -14.91
C ASP A 206 -6.57 -3.38 -13.98
N GLU A 207 -7.73 -3.74 -14.48
CA GLU A 207 -8.79 -4.43 -13.71
C GLU A 207 -8.39 -5.78 -13.11
N LEU A 208 -7.37 -6.46 -13.65
CA LEU A 208 -6.98 -7.82 -13.27
C LEU A 208 -5.54 -7.93 -12.78
N ASN A 209 -4.70 -6.93 -12.99
CA ASN A 209 -3.27 -7.00 -12.69
C ASN A 209 -2.83 -5.87 -11.77
N TYR A 210 -2.41 -6.23 -10.56
CA TYR A 210 -1.91 -5.30 -9.54
C TYR A 210 -0.43 -5.60 -9.24
N THR A 211 0.35 -4.57 -8.95
CA THR A 211 1.71 -4.70 -8.41
C THR A 211 1.70 -4.27 -6.95
N CYS A 212 2.18 -5.13 -6.06
CA CYS A 212 2.33 -4.86 -4.63
C CYS A 212 3.81 -4.68 -4.30
N TYR A 213 4.18 -3.52 -3.79
CA TYR A 213 5.50 -3.14 -3.33
C TYR A 213 5.55 -3.20 -1.82
N ILE A 214 6.48 -3.94 -1.25
CA ILE A 214 6.65 -4.10 0.19
C ILE A 214 8.03 -3.59 0.58
N THR A 215 8.08 -2.53 1.39
CA THR A 215 9.30 -2.17 2.13
C THR A 215 9.15 -2.67 3.56
N GLU A 216 9.94 -3.68 3.93
CA GLU A 216 10.05 -4.14 5.32
C GLU A 216 11.11 -3.33 6.05
N ILE A 217 10.73 -2.70 7.16
CA ILE A 217 11.59 -1.87 8.00
C ILE A 217 11.95 -2.67 9.24
N LYS A 218 13.25 -2.98 9.39
CA LYS A 218 13.79 -3.74 10.51
C LYS A 218 14.63 -2.83 11.38
N ILE A 219 14.33 -2.78 12.67
CA ILE A 219 15.12 -2.06 13.66
C ILE A 219 16.13 -3.01 14.29
N TYR A 220 17.37 -2.56 14.43
CA TYR A 220 18.48 -3.33 15.01
C TYR A 220 19.26 -2.57 16.08
#